data_AF-A0A936FEB0-F1
#
_entry.id   AF-A0A936FEB0-F1
#
_cell.length_a   1.000
_cell.length_b   1.000
_cell.length_c   1.000
_cell.angle_alpha   90.00
_cell.angle_beta   90.00
_cell.angle_gamma   90.00
#
_symmetry.space_group_name_H-M   'P 1'
#
loop_
_entity.id
_entity.type
_entity.pdbx_description
1 polymer ?
#
loop_
_entity_poly.entity_id
_entity_poly.type
_entity_poly.pdbx_seq_one_letter_code
_entity_poly.pdbx_strand_id
1 'polypeptide(L)'
;MKHLNVEKVAKAIEADAGHPIPGLREGLAQAKRGEFAAVHTPEMIARRKAGRPVGSVQAVTKKPVQIRLDADVLDALRATGDGWQTRVNDTLRSNLIMAGKL
;
A
#
# COMPACT_ATOMS: atom_id res chain seq x y z
N MET A 1 23.30 -0.31 25.40
CA MET A 1 22.16 -0.68 26.28
C MET A 1 22.55 -1.33 27.62
N LYS A 2 23.83 -1.59 27.92
CA LYS A 2 24.23 -2.33 29.15
C LYS A 2 23.96 -1.61 30.49
N HIS A 3 23.53 -0.35 30.48
CA HIS A 3 23.20 0.43 31.69
C HIS A 3 21.82 1.09 31.64
N LEU A 4 20.81 0.42 31.07
CA LEU A 4 19.43 0.90 31.16
C LEU A 4 18.86 0.64 32.56
N ASN A 5 18.52 1.70 33.30
CA ASN A 5 17.72 1.59 34.52
C ASN A 5 16.23 1.67 34.15
N VAL A 6 15.57 0.51 34.14
CA VAL A 6 14.18 0.34 33.70
C VAL A 6 13.21 1.21 34.50
N GLU A 7 13.38 1.30 35.82
CA GLU A 7 12.50 2.10 36.68
C GLU A 7 12.65 3.61 36.46
N LYS A 8 13.89 4.08 36.28
CA LYS A 8 14.13 5.50 35.97
C LYS A 8 13.47 5.91 34.66
N VAL A 9 13.52 5.02 33.66
CA VAL A 9 12.94 5.25 32.33
C VAL A 9 11.42 5.16 32.36
N ALA A 10 10.86 4.13 33.02
CA ALA A 10 9.41 4.00 33.17
C ALA A 10 8.81 5.24 33.87
N LYS A 11 9.45 5.69 34.96
CA LYS A 11 9.00 6.88 35.70
C LYS A 11 9.05 8.16 34.86
N ALA A 12 10.08 8.33 34.03
CA ALA A 12 10.17 9.49 33.14
C ALA A 12 9.08 9.48 32.06
N ILE A 13 8.80 8.31 31.47
CA ILE A 13 7.76 8.14 30.45
C ILE A 13 6.36 8.36 31.04
N GLU A 14 6.06 7.77 32.20
CA GLU A 14 4.75 7.94 32.85
C GLU A 14 4.53 9.38 33.34
N ALA A 15 5.61 10.07 33.74
CA ALA A 15 5.54 11.49 34.10
C ALA A 15 5.23 12.38 32.87
N ASP A 16 5.81 12.08 31.71
CA ASP A 16 5.54 12.79 30.46
C ASP A 16 4.13 12.47 29.92
N ALA A 17 3.71 11.22 29.99
CA ALA A 17 2.37 10.77 29.58
C ALA A 17 1.25 11.27 30.52
N GLY A 18 1.58 11.68 31.75
CA GLY A 18 0.61 12.16 32.75
C GLY A 18 -0.27 11.06 33.36
N HIS A 19 -0.02 9.79 33.04
CA HIS A 19 -0.73 8.63 33.57
C HIS A 19 0.17 7.38 33.56
N PRO A 20 -0.09 6.38 34.42
CA PRO A 20 0.63 5.10 34.35
C PRO A 20 0.33 4.37 33.03
N ILE A 21 1.33 3.66 32.50
CA ILE A 21 1.20 2.87 31.28
C ILE A 21 1.27 1.39 31.67
N PRO A 22 0.15 0.65 31.64
CA PRO A 22 0.14 -0.77 31.95
C PRO A 22 1.12 -1.55 31.06
N GLY A 23 1.88 -2.47 31.66
CA GLY A 23 2.85 -3.30 30.95
C GLY A 23 4.15 -2.60 30.52
N LEU A 24 4.32 -1.29 30.76
CA LEU A 24 5.52 -0.56 30.35
C LEU A 24 6.80 -1.11 30.98
N ARG A 25 6.77 -1.38 32.28
CA ARG A 25 7.92 -1.93 33.02
C ARG A 25 8.34 -3.29 32.49
N GLU A 26 7.35 -4.13 32.19
CA GLU A 26 7.58 -5.46 31.63
C GLU A 26 8.18 -5.37 30.23
N GLY A 27 7.62 -4.53 29.35
CA GLY A 27 8.14 -4.31 28.00
C GLY A 27 9.57 -3.73 28.01
N LEU A 28 9.88 -2.79 28.90
CA LEU A 28 11.23 -2.26 29.07
C LEU A 28 12.22 -3.31 29.60
N ALA A 29 11.77 -4.21 30.47
CA ALA A 29 12.58 -5.33 30.96
C ALA A 29 12.86 -6.37 29.86
N GLN A 30 11.85 -6.72 29.05
CA GLN A 30 11.99 -7.58 27.87
C GLN A 30 12.98 -6.97 26.87
N ALA A 31 12.84 -5.68 26.54
CA ALA A 31 13.75 -4.97 25.64
C ALA A 31 15.19 -4.92 26.19
N LYS A 32 15.38 -4.74 27.51
CA LYS A 32 16.70 -4.78 28.14
C LYS A 32 17.35 -6.17 28.04
N ARG A 33 16.57 -7.24 28.06
CA ARG A 33 17.02 -8.64 27.86
C ARG A 33 17.18 -9.02 26.38
N GLY A 34 16.81 -8.13 25.45
CA GLY A 34 16.86 -8.38 24.01
C GLY A 34 15.71 -9.25 23.48
N GLU A 35 14.64 -9.40 24.26
CA GLU A 35 13.42 -10.09 23.85
C GLU A 35 12.57 -9.11 23.03
N PHE A 36 12.64 -9.23 21.71
CA PHE A 36 11.85 -8.42 20.77
C PHE A 36 10.87 -9.32 20.01
N ALA A 37 9.62 -8.88 19.85
CA ALA A 37 8.59 -9.66 19.15
C ALA A 37 8.95 -9.95 17.68
N ALA A 38 9.54 -8.97 16.98
CA ALA A 38 10.11 -9.15 15.66
C ALA A 38 11.27 -8.17 15.45
N VAL A 39 12.45 -8.69 15.12
CA VAL A 39 13.59 -7.87 14.69
C VAL A 39 13.68 -7.95 13.18
N HIS A 40 13.62 -6.80 12.52
CA HIS A 40 13.85 -6.70 11.09
C HIS A 40 15.24 -6.14 10.85
N THR A 41 16.12 -6.93 10.22
CA THR A 41 17.43 -6.44 9.82
C THR A 41 17.30 -5.47 8.64
N PRO A 42 18.28 -4.57 8.43
CA PRO A 42 18.32 -3.74 7.24
C PRO A 42 18.21 -4.55 5.93
N GLU A 43 18.82 -5.74 5.85
CA GLU A 43 18.67 -6.61 4.67
C GLU A 43 17.24 -7.15 4.51
N MET A 44 16.56 -7.51 5.60
CA MET A 44 15.17 -7.97 5.57
C MET A 44 14.21 -6.87 5.09
N ILE A 45 14.46 -5.62 5.48
CA ILE A 45 13.70 -4.46 5.03
C ILE A 45 13.98 -4.16 3.56
N ALA A 46 15.25 -4.23 3.14
CA ALA A 46 15.65 -4.04 1.74
C ALA A 46 15.03 -5.10 0.81
N ARG A 47 14.90 -6.36 1.26
CA ARG A 47 14.23 -7.43 0.50
C ARG A 47 12.73 -7.18 0.31
N ARG A 48 12.08 -6.45 1.22
CA ARG A 48 10.66 -6.05 1.12
C ARG A 48 10.43 -4.83 0.23
N LYS A 49 11.48 -4.13 -0.23
CA LYS A 49 11.37 -2.94 -1.10
C LYS A 49 10.98 -3.24 -2.55
N ALA A 50 10.80 -4.50 -2.93
CA ALA A 50 10.14 -4.78 -4.20
C ALA A 50 8.71 -4.24 -4.10
N GLY A 51 8.38 -3.26 -4.96
CA GLY A 51 7.01 -2.78 -5.11
C GLY A 51 6.08 -3.89 -5.59
N ARG A 52 5.06 -3.53 -6.38
CA ARG A 52 4.20 -4.55 -7.00
C ARG A 52 5.06 -5.64 -7.68
N PRO A 53 4.78 -6.94 -7.50
CA PRO A 53 5.63 -8.03 -7.98
C PRO A 53 6.11 -7.80 -9.43
N VAL A 54 7.39 -8.09 -9.69
CA VAL A 54 7.96 -8.01 -11.04
C VAL A 54 7.09 -8.88 -11.97
N GLY A 55 6.57 -8.29 -13.05
CA GLY A 55 5.62 -8.93 -13.98
C GLY A 55 4.13 -8.58 -13.77
N SER A 56 3.80 -7.84 -12.71
CA SER A 56 2.45 -7.31 -12.46
C SER A 56 2.08 -6.06 -13.28
N VAL A 57 3.04 -5.53 -14.04
CA VAL A 57 2.83 -4.45 -15.00
C VAL A 57 2.67 -5.12 -16.37
N GLN A 58 1.54 -4.88 -17.03
CA GLN A 58 1.32 -5.38 -18.38
C GLN A 58 2.46 -4.87 -19.29
N ALA A 59 3.01 -5.77 -20.12
CA ALA A 59 4.11 -5.46 -21.05
C ALA A 59 3.81 -4.24 -21.95
N VAL A 60 2.53 -4.02 -22.24
CA VAL A 60 2.02 -2.79 -22.84
C VAL A 60 1.05 -2.13 -21.85
N THR A 61 1.45 -1.01 -21.28
CA THR A 61 0.62 -0.26 -20.33
C THR A 61 -0.36 0.65 -21.08
N LYS A 62 -1.64 0.56 -20.73
CA LYS A 62 -2.67 1.50 -21.23
C LYS A 62 -2.33 2.92 -20.78
N LYS A 63 -2.39 3.89 -21.69
CA LYS A 63 -2.17 5.30 -21.34
C LYS A 63 -3.47 5.91 -20.82
N PRO A 64 -3.50 6.50 -19.61
CA PRO A 64 -4.67 7.21 -19.13
C PRO A 64 -4.86 8.48 -19.94
N VAL A 65 -6.06 8.68 -20.47
CA VAL A 65 -6.46 9.88 -21.22
C VAL A 65 -7.82 10.37 -20.73
N GLN A 66 -8.06 11.67 -20.83
CA GLN A 66 -9.36 12.27 -20.54
C GLN A 66 -10.15 12.39 -21.84
N ILE A 67 -11.31 11.77 -21.92
CA ILE A 67 -12.23 11.84 -23.06
C ILE A 67 -13.61 12.32 -22.58
N ARG A 68 -14.32 13.09 -23.42
CA ARG A 68 -15.70 13.47 -23.19
C ARG A 68 -16.60 12.56 -24.04
N LEU A 69 -17.64 12.01 -23.42
CA LEU A 69 -18.66 11.20 -24.05
C LEU A 69 -20.01 11.86 -23.77
N ASP A 70 -20.97 11.69 -24.68
CA ASP A 70 -22.35 12.12 -24.44
C ASP A 70 -22.94 11.36 -23.24
N ALA A 71 -23.87 12.01 -22.53
CA ALA A 71 -24.39 11.50 -21.26
C ALA A 71 -25.12 10.17 -21.43
N ASP A 72 -25.96 10.06 -22.45
CA ASP A 72 -26.70 8.85 -22.81
C ASP A 72 -25.76 7.69 -23.19
N VAL A 73 -24.69 7.98 -23.92
CA VAL A 73 -23.65 7.00 -24.27
C VAL A 73 -22.95 6.50 -23.00
N LEU A 74 -22.56 7.41 -22.09
CA LEU A 74 -21.93 7.03 -20.83
C LEU A 74 -22.85 6.15 -19.98
N ASP A 75 -24.13 6.48 -19.91
CA ASP A 75 -25.13 5.73 -19.16
C ASP A 75 -25.33 4.34 -19.76
N ALA A 76 -25.47 4.23 -21.08
CA ALA A 76 -25.58 2.95 -21.78
C ALA A 76 -24.34 2.06 -21.54
N LEU A 77 -23.15 2.65 -21.57
CA LEU A 77 -21.91 1.93 -21.30
C LEU A 77 -21.84 1.43 -19.85
N ARG A 78 -22.17 2.29 -18.87
CA ARG A 78 -22.19 1.91 -17.44
C ARG A 78 -23.23 0.84 -17.14
N ALA A 79 -24.38 0.86 -17.83
CA ALA A 79 -25.42 -0.15 -17.71
C ALA A 79 -24.94 -1.56 -18.11
N THR A 80 -23.86 -1.69 -18.89
CA THR A 80 -23.23 -2.99 -19.20
C THR A 80 -22.54 -3.64 -18.00
N GLY A 81 -22.38 -2.92 -16.88
CA GLY A 81 -21.78 -3.41 -15.64
C GLY A 81 -20.27 -3.30 -15.60
N ASP A 82 -19.66 -4.07 -14.70
CA ASP A 82 -18.20 -4.05 -14.50
C ASP A 82 -17.44 -4.36 -15.79
N GLY A 83 -16.32 -3.66 -15.98
CA GLY A 83 -15.50 -3.77 -17.18
C GLY A 83 -16.00 -2.97 -18.39
N TRP A 84 -16.99 -2.08 -18.24
CA TRP A 84 -17.47 -1.23 -19.34
C TRP A 84 -16.35 -0.43 -20.04
N GLN A 85 -15.36 0.06 -19.29
CA GLN A 85 -14.20 0.77 -19.86
C GLN A 85 -13.33 -0.14 -20.75
N THR A 86 -13.19 -1.42 -20.38
CA THR A 86 -12.49 -2.40 -21.22
C THR A 86 -13.27 -2.64 -22.49
N ARG A 87 -14.60 -2.82 -22.41
CA ARG A 87 -15.46 -2.97 -23.58
C ARG A 87 -15.37 -1.78 -24.53
N VAL A 88 -15.39 -0.55 -24.01
CA VAL A 88 -15.20 0.67 -24.83
C VAL A 88 -13.86 0.65 -25.55
N ASN A 89 -12.78 0.33 -24.86
CA ASN A 89 -11.46 0.23 -25.47
C ASN A 89 -11.44 -0.81 -26.61
N ASP A 90 -12.08 -1.95 -26.42
CA ASP A 90 -12.10 -3.02 -27.41
C ASP A 90 -12.94 -2.62 -28.63
N THR A 91 -14.09 -1.99 -28.44
CA THR A 91 -14.90 -1.41 -29.52
C THR A 91 -14.12 -0.37 -30.32
N LEU A 92 -13.42 0.55 -29.64
CA LEU A 92 -12.60 1.57 -30.31
C LEU A 92 -11.46 0.93 -31.11
N ARG A 93 -10.78 -0.06 -30.54
CA ARG A 93 -9.72 -0.81 -31.23
C ARG A 93 -10.27 -1.51 -32.48
N SER A 94 -11.37 -2.25 -32.36
CA SER A 94 -12.00 -2.93 -33.49
C SER A 94 -12.40 -1.95 -34.59
N ASN A 95 -12.98 -0.80 -34.22
CA ASN A 95 -13.35 0.24 -35.18
C ASN A 95 -12.13 0.79 -35.94
N LEU A 96 -11.02 1.05 -35.24
CA LEU A 96 -9.80 1.56 -35.87
C LEU A 96 -9.14 0.51 -36.78
N ILE A 97 -9.16 -0.76 -36.42
CA ILE A 97 -8.71 -1.87 -37.29
C ILE A 97 -9.55 -1.93 -38.56
N MET A 98 -10.88 -1.89 -38.43
CA MET A 98 -11.78 -1.89 -39.58
C MET A 98 -11.57 -0.66 -40.49
N ALA A 99 -11.19 0.48 -39.92
CA ALA A 99 -10.83 1.68 -40.65
C ALA A 99 -9.39 1.68 -41.22
N GLY A 100 -8.60 0.62 -41.01
CA GLY A 100 -7.20 0.52 -41.42
C GLY A 100 -6.28 1.53 -40.74
N LYS A 101 -6.66 2.02 -39.54
CA LYS A 101 -5.89 3.00 -38.75
C LYS A 101 -5.05 2.34 -37.66
N LEU A 102 -5.15 1.02 -37.51
CA LEU A 102 -4.48 0.19 -36.51
C LEU A 102 -4.18 -1.19 -37.07
#